data_AF-J3BWP1-F1
#
_entry.id   AF-J3BWP1-F1
#
_cell.length_a   1.000
_cell.length_b   1.000
_cell.length_c   1.000
_cell.angle_alpha   90.00
_cell.angle_beta   90.00
_cell.angle_gamma   90.00
#
_symmetry.space_group_name_H-M   'P 1'
#
loop_
_entity.id
_entity.type
_entity.pdbx_description
1 polymer ?
#
loop_
_entity_poly.entity_id
_entity_poly.type
_entity_poly.pdbx_seq_one_letter_code
_entity_poly.pdbx_strand_id
1 'polypeptide(L)'
;MENSISLEQQKCPYLAQQAAVIPNITTPLVSATNQPPVIGTDNLGLLNNFIGTWNSPTGADATGYNVMPLPQADTPNGYITKNFPYFEEISFAAIAGGAPNREGKYTQASGVLFYEQRVYIADNADPNGAQPIQNTLIHAENGTWLYHTIGQQVEGPYGPGFVPDTNIPVQDPTVQYNKQISVPHGVSVLMTGGPVVSGTGNPVFPTADRTQLPFTDPSVIDPSTYLTQQLNSLNSKGVTVVSYSSINVSTTNQGGAVSNINFENSFGKVVSMNTTWYVETLSNGTLQLQYIQNIILEFLINGVQTQFSHIDANTLQLVETFVPVCAAQAWQDTGVTVQPGNPITVSYKSGQWTADPQTNNGNLYDANGCPGITVTQSGYPVQNVNMGALIGQVGTNAPFLIGDGPVTTPAGQSGALKLCINDDLNALYGAGLADNIGSLLVRIKI
;
A
#
# COMPACT_ATOMS: atom_id res chain seq x y z
N MET A 1 -6.46 15.81 58.71
CA MET A 1 -6.68 14.69 57.79
C MET A 1 -5.74 14.89 56.62
N GLU A 2 -4.55 14.30 56.74
CA GLU A 2 -3.56 14.24 55.65
C GLU A 2 -4.07 13.21 54.64
N ASN A 3 -4.40 13.65 53.42
CA ASN A 3 -4.62 12.73 52.31
C ASN A 3 -3.27 12.50 51.63
N SER A 4 -2.49 11.57 52.18
CA SER A 4 -1.36 10.97 51.48
C SER A 4 -1.88 10.05 50.39
N ILE A 5 -2.11 10.58 49.19
CA ILE A 5 -2.28 9.75 48.00
C ILE A 5 -0.89 9.28 47.59
N SER A 6 -0.49 8.15 48.16
CA SER A 6 0.54 7.29 47.60
C SER A 6 0.02 6.78 46.25
N LEU A 7 0.20 7.57 45.20
CA LEU A 7 0.15 7.05 43.84
C LEU A 7 1.31 6.05 43.76
N GLU A 8 1.00 4.75 43.85
CA GLU A 8 1.92 3.72 43.44
C GLU A 8 2.40 4.11 42.03
N GLN A 9 3.69 4.44 41.91
CA GLN A 9 4.34 4.47 40.62
C GLN A 9 4.17 3.07 40.04
N GLN A 10 3.17 2.89 39.17
CA GLN A 10 3.11 1.74 38.30
C GLN A 10 4.42 1.73 37.54
N LYS A 11 5.34 0.83 37.94
CA LYS A 11 6.53 0.55 37.16
C LYS A 11 6.04 0.13 35.79
N CYS A 12 6.36 0.92 34.77
CA CYS A 12 6.18 0.49 33.39
C CYS A 12 6.79 -0.92 33.25
N PRO A 13 6.04 -1.92 32.77
CA PRO A 13 6.50 -3.31 32.75
C PRO A 13 7.54 -3.57 31.64
N TYR A 14 8.29 -2.57 31.18
CA TYR A 14 9.32 -2.75 30.16
C TYR A 14 10.59 -3.34 30.77
N LEU A 15 10.51 -4.63 31.12
CA LEU A 15 11.65 -5.51 31.13
C LEU A 15 11.47 -6.43 29.91
N ALA A 16 11.97 -6.01 28.75
CA ALA A 16 12.10 -6.89 27.60
C ALA A 16 13.13 -7.98 27.93
N GLN A 17 12.68 -9.04 28.63
CA GLN A 17 13.46 -10.25 28.95
C GLN A 17 13.21 -11.39 27.96
N GLN A 18 12.44 -11.15 26.89
CA GLN A 18 12.26 -12.15 25.84
C GLN A 18 13.32 -11.99 24.75
N ALA A 19 13.84 -13.11 24.26
CA ALA A 19 14.69 -13.14 23.08
C ALA A 19 13.97 -12.42 21.92
N ALA A 20 14.70 -11.60 21.16
CA ALA A 20 14.15 -10.86 20.04
C ALA A 20 13.56 -11.83 19.00
N VAL A 21 12.23 -11.95 18.96
CA VAL A 21 11.51 -12.73 17.94
C VAL A 21 11.48 -11.90 16.67
N ILE A 22 11.93 -12.47 15.56
CA ILE A 22 11.81 -11.82 14.25
C ILE A 22 10.31 -11.75 13.91
N PRO A 23 9.74 -10.56 13.62
CA PRO A 23 8.33 -10.42 13.34
C PRO A 23 7.97 -11.14 12.04
N ASN A 24 6.82 -11.80 12.02
CA ASN A 24 6.31 -12.41 10.79
C ASN A 24 5.65 -11.34 9.92
N ILE A 25 6.42 -10.81 8.96
CA ILE A 25 5.96 -9.82 7.98
C ILE A 25 5.41 -10.45 6.69
N THR A 26 5.07 -11.75 6.71
CA THR A 26 4.61 -12.48 5.51
C THR A 26 3.09 -12.61 5.41
N THR A 27 2.36 -12.10 6.41
CA THR A 27 0.89 -12.13 6.46
C THR A 27 0.37 -10.70 6.32
N PRO A 28 -0.52 -10.39 5.35
CA PRO A 28 -1.06 -9.05 5.19
C PRO A 28 -1.73 -8.52 6.46
N LEU A 29 -1.51 -7.25 6.74
CA LEU A 29 -2.11 -6.57 7.89
C LEU A 29 -3.57 -6.20 7.65
N VAL A 30 -3.90 -5.81 6.42
CA VAL A 30 -5.25 -5.53 5.95
C VAL A 30 -5.56 -6.44 4.79
N SER A 31 -6.79 -6.96 4.73
CA SER A 31 -7.26 -7.77 3.62
C SER A 31 -8.55 -7.20 3.05
N ALA A 32 -8.71 -7.33 1.72
CA ALA A 32 -9.96 -6.99 1.06
C ALA A 32 -11.08 -7.90 1.57
N THR A 33 -12.28 -7.35 1.72
CA THR A 33 -13.46 -8.15 2.05
C THR A 33 -13.96 -8.87 0.80
N ASN A 34 -14.78 -9.91 0.98
CA ASN A 34 -15.40 -10.64 -0.15
C ASN A 34 -16.51 -9.83 -0.86
N GLN A 35 -16.66 -8.55 -0.55
CA GLN A 35 -17.64 -7.68 -1.21
C GLN A 35 -17.04 -7.21 -2.54
N PRO A 36 -17.69 -7.48 -3.68
CA PRO A 36 -17.26 -6.92 -4.95
C PRO A 36 -17.25 -5.40 -4.88
N PRO A 37 -16.22 -4.70 -5.37
CA PRO A 37 -16.20 -3.25 -5.37
C PRO A 37 -17.41 -2.70 -6.15
N VAL A 38 -18.25 -1.91 -5.46
CA VAL A 38 -19.43 -1.24 -6.06
C VAL A 38 -19.00 -0.27 -7.17
N ILE A 39 -17.84 0.34 -6.98
CA ILE A 39 -17.12 1.13 -7.97
C ILE A 39 -15.78 0.39 -8.11
N GLY A 40 -15.55 -0.31 -9.23
CA GLY A 40 -14.33 -1.10 -9.46
C GLY A 40 -13.04 -0.35 -9.16
N THR A 41 -11.91 -1.05 -9.19
CA THR A 41 -10.57 -0.46 -8.93
C THR A 41 -10.20 0.67 -9.91
N ASP A 42 -10.94 0.81 -11.01
CA ASP A 42 -10.81 1.89 -12.00
C ASP A 42 -10.95 3.31 -11.40
N ASN A 43 -11.61 3.46 -10.24
CA ASN A 43 -11.74 4.73 -9.54
C ASN A 43 -10.73 4.92 -8.40
N LEU A 44 -9.50 4.39 -8.53
CA LEU A 44 -8.44 4.56 -7.53
C LEU A 44 -7.27 5.45 -8.01
N GLY A 45 -7.24 5.85 -9.28
CA GLY A 45 -6.13 6.63 -9.83
C GLY A 45 -4.78 5.96 -9.57
N LEU A 46 -3.79 6.71 -9.09
CA LEU A 46 -2.47 6.16 -8.71
C LEU A 46 -2.56 5.11 -7.59
N LEU A 47 -3.56 5.21 -6.71
CA LEU A 47 -3.68 4.32 -5.55
C LEU A 47 -3.86 2.86 -5.96
N ASN A 48 -4.35 2.57 -7.17
CA ASN A 48 -4.42 1.21 -7.68
C ASN A 48 -3.06 0.48 -7.61
N ASN A 49 -1.96 1.24 -7.79
CA ASN A 49 -0.61 0.71 -7.76
C ASN A 49 -0.07 0.47 -6.33
N PHE A 50 -0.81 0.82 -5.28
CA PHE A 50 -0.43 0.55 -3.90
C PHE A 50 -1.02 -0.77 -3.38
N ILE A 51 -2.06 -1.32 -4.03
CA ILE A 51 -2.77 -2.52 -3.56
C ILE A 51 -1.81 -3.69 -3.37
N GLY A 52 -1.83 -4.28 -2.17
CA GLY A 52 -0.97 -5.38 -1.80
C GLY A 52 -0.19 -5.14 -0.50
N THR A 53 0.71 -6.08 -0.20
CA THR A 53 1.64 -6.00 0.93
C THR A 53 3.04 -5.71 0.42
N TRP A 54 3.69 -4.76 1.09
CA TRP A 54 5.03 -4.29 0.78
C TRP A 54 5.91 -4.41 2.01
N ASN A 55 7.12 -4.93 1.81
CA ASN A 55 8.09 -5.12 2.89
C ASN A 55 9.42 -4.47 2.52
N SER A 56 10.09 -3.86 3.49
CA SER A 56 11.51 -3.56 3.38
C SER A 56 12.34 -4.77 3.84
N PRO A 57 13.60 -4.92 3.38
CA PRO A 57 14.52 -5.90 3.95
C PRO A 57 14.69 -5.70 5.47
N THR A 58 15.08 -6.76 6.18
CA THR A 58 15.24 -6.77 7.64
C THR A 58 16.73 -6.78 8.04
N GLY A 59 17.01 -6.56 9.32
CA GLY A 59 18.37 -6.65 9.85
C GLY A 59 19.33 -5.62 9.24
N ALA A 60 20.57 -6.05 8.95
CA ALA A 60 21.62 -5.18 8.40
C ALA A 60 21.32 -4.66 6.99
N ASP A 61 20.42 -5.31 6.26
CA ASP A 61 20.02 -4.93 4.90
C ASP A 61 18.83 -3.95 4.88
N ALA A 62 18.32 -3.57 6.06
CA ALA A 62 17.18 -2.68 6.15
C ALA A 62 17.40 -1.35 5.46
N THR A 63 16.37 -0.92 4.72
CA THR A 63 16.40 0.26 3.87
C THR A 63 15.70 1.46 4.51
N GLY A 64 15.00 1.25 5.63
CA GLY A 64 14.30 2.28 6.36
C GLY A 64 15.25 3.04 7.25
N TYR A 65 15.08 4.35 7.33
CA TYR A 65 15.89 5.20 8.18
C TYR A 65 15.08 6.35 8.75
N ASN A 66 15.21 6.59 10.05
CA ASN A 66 14.48 7.66 10.73
C ASN A 66 15.41 8.54 11.57
N VAL A 67 15.00 9.80 11.69
CA VAL A 67 15.55 10.78 12.63
C VAL A 67 14.45 11.19 13.59
N MET A 68 14.60 10.85 14.86
CA MET A 68 13.60 11.08 15.90
C MET A 68 14.17 11.98 17.02
N PRO A 69 13.69 13.22 17.15
CA PRO A 69 13.98 14.07 18.30
C PRO A 69 13.17 13.62 19.52
N LEU A 70 13.82 13.47 20.67
CA LEU A 70 13.19 13.03 21.93
C LEU A 70 13.55 14.01 23.06
N PRO A 71 12.57 14.70 23.67
CA PRO A 71 12.81 15.50 24.87
C PRO A 71 13.38 14.64 26.00
N GLN A 72 14.43 15.12 26.65
CA GLN A 72 15.11 14.38 27.70
C GLN A 72 15.77 15.34 28.71
N ALA A 73 15.23 15.35 29.93
CA ALA A 73 15.56 16.35 30.95
C ALA A 73 17.00 16.26 31.49
N ASP A 74 17.60 15.07 31.51
CA ASP A 74 18.94 14.82 32.03
C ASP A 74 20.05 14.97 30.97
N THR A 75 19.74 15.61 29.83
CA THR A 75 20.70 15.89 28.76
C THR A 75 21.02 17.38 28.68
N PRO A 76 22.25 17.78 28.30
CA PRO A 76 22.66 19.20 28.26
C PRO A 76 21.76 20.09 27.40
N ASN A 77 21.22 19.54 26.31
CA ASN A 77 20.41 20.28 25.35
C ASN A 77 18.90 20.16 25.64
N GLY A 78 18.50 19.40 26.66
CA GLY A 78 17.09 19.10 26.97
C GLY A 78 16.41 18.12 26.00
N TYR A 79 17.16 17.55 25.07
CA TYR A 79 16.71 16.51 24.14
C TYR A 79 17.87 15.64 23.66
N ILE A 80 17.54 14.45 23.16
CA ILE A 80 18.41 13.60 22.35
C ILE A 80 17.85 13.45 20.94
N THR A 81 18.71 13.12 19.99
CA THR A 81 18.30 12.73 18.64
C THR A 81 18.65 11.27 18.44
N LYS A 82 17.64 10.45 18.14
CA LYS A 82 17.82 9.08 17.69
C LYS A 82 17.86 9.07 16.17
N ASN A 83 18.85 8.38 15.63
CA ASN A 83 19.14 8.35 14.21
C ASN A 83 19.51 6.91 13.83
N PHE A 84 18.54 6.12 13.35
CA PHE A 84 18.70 4.66 13.30
C PHE A 84 17.92 3.98 12.16
N PRO A 85 18.41 2.82 11.68
CA PRO A 85 17.73 2.06 10.65
C PRO A 85 16.52 1.30 11.20
N TYR A 86 15.50 1.16 10.38
CA TYR A 86 14.29 0.40 10.67
C TYR A 86 13.88 -0.44 9.45
N PHE A 87 13.05 -1.45 9.71
CA PHE A 87 12.32 -2.14 8.66
C PHE A 87 10.84 -2.12 8.96
N GLU A 88 10.02 -2.35 7.95
CA GLU A 88 8.58 -2.30 8.10
C GLU A 88 7.85 -3.22 7.14
N GLU A 89 6.59 -3.42 7.46
CA GLU A 89 5.57 -3.97 6.57
C GLU A 89 4.42 -2.98 6.45
N ILE A 90 3.81 -2.93 5.27
CA ILE A 90 2.61 -2.14 5.01
C ILE A 90 1.69 -2.88 4.04
N SER A 91 0.40 -2.91 4.35
CA SER A 91 -0.60 -3.56 3.50
C SER A 91 -1.72 -2.61 3.12
N PHE A 92 -2.09 -2.61 1.84
CA PHE A 92 -3.18 -1.82 1.27
C PHE A 92 -4.28 -2.72 0.74
N ALA A 93 -5.52 -2.39 1.07
CA ALA A 93 -6.69 -3.06 0.53
C ALA A 93 -7.72 -2.03 0.04
N ALA A 94 -8.17 -2.21 -1.21
CA ALA A 94 -9.28 -1.43 -1.74
C ALA A 94 -10.59 -1.80 -1.03
N ILE A 95 -11.45 -0.80 -0.82
CA ILE A 95 -12.76 -1.01 -0.20
C ILE A 95 -13.85 -0.98 -1.27
N ALA A 96 -14.75 -1.95 -1.17
CA ALA A 96 -16.02 -1.96 -1.89
C ALA A 96 -17.04 -0.99 -1.24
N GLY A 97 -16.80 0.32 -1.37
CA GLY A 97 -17.71 1.36 -0.90
C GLY A 97 -18.13 2.27 -2.05
N GLY A 98 -19.43 2.41 -2.29
CA GLY A 98 -19.96 3.18 -3.42
C GLY A 98 -20.86 4.35 -3.04
N ALA A 99 -20.97 4.69 -1.75
CA ALA A 99 -21.82 5.79 -1.30
C ALA A 99 -21.24 7.13 -1.79
N PRO A 100 -21.91 7.81 -2.73
CA PRO A 100 -21.38 9.05 -3.28
C PRO A 100 -21.57 10.19 -2.28
N ASN A 101 -20.55 11.05 -2.12
CA ASN A 101 -20.74 12.34 -1.46
C ASN A 101 -21.50 13.27 -2.41
N ARG A 102 -22.50 14.00 -1.92
CA ARG A 102 -23.43 14.77 -2.76
C ARG A 102 -23.53 16.19 -2.27
N GLU A 103 -23.44 17.13 -3.20
CA GLU A 103 -23.74 18.53 -2.94
C GLU A 103 -24.46 19.11 -4.16
N GLY A 104 -25.67 19.63 -3.95
CA GLY A 104 -26.49 20.22 -5.00
C GLY A 104 -26.72 19.27 -6.19
N LYS A 105 -26.03 19.56 -7.31
CA LYS A 105 -26.26 18.97 -8.63
C LYS A 105 -25.18 18.00 -9.11
N TYR A 106 -24.18 17.72 -8.27
CA TYR A 106 -23.07 16.83 -8.62
C TYR A 106 -22.76 15.87 -7.49
N THR A 107 -21.94 14.88 -7.82
CA THR A 107 -21.49 13.84 -6.91
C THR A 107 -19.97 13.85 -6.89
N GLN A 108 -19.39 13.65 -5.71
CA GLN A 108 -17.99 13.29 -5.57
C GLN A 108 -17.90 11.80 -5.26
N ALA A 109 -17.34 11.04 -6.20
CA ALA A 109 -16.97 9.66 -5.98
C ALA A 109 -15.62 9.62 -5.24
N SER A 110 -15.48 8.65 -4.34
CA SER A 110 -14.27 8.47 -3.53
C SER A 110 -13.79 7.04 -3.67
N GLY A 111 -12.65 6.85 -4.33
CA GLY A 111 -11.89 5.61 -4.24
C GLY A 111 -11.14 5.58 -2.91
N VAL A 112 -11.15 4.44 -2.22
CA VAL A 112 -10.55 4.32 -0.88
C VAL A 112 -9.69 3.07 -0.78
N LEU A 113 -8.48 3.25 -0.26
CA LEU A 113 -7.67 2.17 0.27
C LEU A 113 -7.63 2.27 1.80
N PHE A 114 -7.90 1.18 2.50
CA PHE A 114 -7.43 1.02 3.86
C PHE A 114 -5.98 0.57 3.87
N TYR A 115 -5.22 1.04 4.85
CA TYR A 115 -3.88 0.54 5.09
C TYR A 115 -3.56 0.42 6.58
N GLU A 116 -2.62 -0.49 6.87
CA GLU A 116 -1.94 -0.62 8.16
C GLU A 116 -0.45 -0.79 7.89
N GLN A 117 0.37 -0.15 8.71
CA GLN A 117 1.83 -0.13 8.66
C GLN A 117 2.38 -0.49 10.04
N ARG A 118 3.48 -1.25 10.07
CA ARG A 118 4.20 -1.62 11.30
C ARG A 118 5.70 -1.46 11.13
N VAL A 119 6.31 -0.70 12.04
CA VAL A 119 7.72 -0.32 11.99
C VAL A 119 8.48 -1.00 13.13
N TYR A 120 9.60 -1.62 12.77
CA TYR A 120 10.46 -2.39 13.66
C TYR A 120 11.90 -1.89 13.62
N ILE A 121 12.58 -1.95 14.75
CA ILE A 121 14.01 -1.63 14.80
C ILE A 121 14.81 -2.67 14.02
N ALA A 122 15.58 -2.23 13.03
CA ALA A 122 16.37 -3.12 12.18
C ALA A 122 17.69 -3.56 12.79
N ASP A 123 18.38 -2.63 13.43
CA ASP A 123 19.65 -2.89 14.10
C ASP A 123 19.72 -2.06 15.38
N ASN A 124 20.25 -2.67 16.44
CA ASN A 124 20.39 -2.04 17.74
C ASN A 124 21.76 -1.38 17.86
N ALA A 125 21.83 -0.11 17.50
CA ALA A 125 22.88 0.75 18.01
C ALA A 125 22.40 1.45 19.29
N ASP A 126 22.16 0.71 20.38
CA ASP A 126 22.26 1.31 21.71
C ASP A 126 23.75 1.36 22.08
N PRO A 127 24.38 2.55 22.15
CA PRO A 127 25.80 2.67 22.52
C PRO A 127 26.09 2.13 23.93
N ASN A 128 25.07 1.97 24.78
CA ASN A 128 25.22 1.55 26.18
C ASN A 128 24.95 0.05 26.42
N GLY A 129 24.60 -0.72 25.38
CA GLY A 129 24.44 -2.17 25.46
C GLY A 129 23.30 -2.66 26.38
N ALA A 130 22.36 -1.79 26.77
CA ALA A 130 21.27 -2.14 27.65
C ALA A 130 20.08 -2.67 26.83
N GLN A 131 20.16 -3.96 26.49
CA GLN A 131 19.14 -4.78 25.81
C GLN A 131 19.06 -4.67 24.28
N PRO A 132 18.99 -5.81 23.55
CA PRO A 132 18.71 -5.81 22.13
C PRO A 132 17.24 -5.49 21.88
N ILE A 133 16.95 -4.22 21.54
CA ILE A 133 15.62 -3.79 21.09
C ILE A 133 15.37 -4.03 19.59
N GLN A 134 16.32 -4.67 18.90
CA GLN A 134 16.13 -5.15 17.52
C GLN A 134 14.83 -5.96 17.42
N ASN A 135 14.12 -5.82 16.30
CA ASN A 135 12.83 -6.47 16.03
C ASN A 135 11.66 -5.99 16.92
N THR A 136 11.88 -5.01 17.79
CA THR A 136 10.79 -4.42 18.58
C THR A 136 9.91 -3.56 17.68
N LEU A 137 8.60 -3.79 17.75
CA LEU A 137 7.60 -2.90 17.16
C LEU A 137 7.65 -1.56 17.91
N ILE A 138 8.06 -0.50 17.21
CA ILE A 138 8.19 0.85 17.78
C ILE A 138 7.11 1.81 17.31
N HIS A 139 6.48 1.51 16.17
CA HIS A 139 5.41 2.30 15.64
C HIS A 139 4.45 1.43 14.84
N ALA A 140 3.17 1.78 14.89
CA ALA A 140 2.15 1.24 14.02
C ALA A 140 1.24 2.39 13.61
N GLU A 141 0.82 2.45 12.35
CA GLU A 141 -0.22 3.40 11.94
C GLU A 141 -1.25 2.67 11.07
N ASN A 142 -2.48 3.15 11.13
CA ASN A 142 -3.52 2.71 10.23
C ASN A 142 -4.32 3.91 9.74
N GLY A 143 -4.89 3.79 8.55
CA GLY A 143 -5.53 4.92 7.91
C GLY A 143 -6.19 4.62 6.58
N THR A 144 -6.48 5.69 5.86
CA THR A 144 -6.99 5.62 4.50
C THR A 144 -6.18 6.47 3.54
N TRP A 145 -6.07 5.97 2.31
CA TRP A 145 -5.81 6.81 1.15
C TRP A 145 -7.11 6.99 0.38
N LEU A 146 -7.39 8.22 -0.04
CA LEU A 146 -8.56 8.55 -0.85
C LEU A 146 -8.15 9.17 -2.18
N TYR A 147 -8.91 8.84 -3.22
CA TYR A 147 -8.87 9.48 -4.53
C TYR A 147 -10.27 9.99 -4.87
N HIS A 148 -10.40 11.29 -5.11
CA HIS A 148 -11.69 11.90 -5.38
C HIS A 148 -11.87 12.26 -6.84
N THR A 149 -13.10 12.09 -7.34
CA THR A 149 -13.52 12.57 -8.66
C THR A 149 -14.89 13.22 -8.55
N ILE A 150 -15.05 14.38 -9.18
CA ILE A 150 -16.36 15.03 -9.30
C ILE A 150 -16.98 14.61 -10.62
N GLY A 151 -18.26 14.22 -10.59
CA GLY A 151 -19.02 13.81 -11.75
C GLY A 151 -20.50 14.14 -11.64
N GLN A 152 -21.27 13.66 -12.62
CA GLN A 152 -22.72 13.80 -12.62
C GLN A 152 -23.34 13.20 -11.36
N GLN A 153 -24.41 13.83 -10.86
CA GLN A 153 -25.15 13.30 -9.73
C GLN A 153 -25.84 11.99 -10.10
N VAL A 154 -25.68 10.96 -9.27
CA VAL A 154 -26.38 9.68 -9.44
C VAL A 154 -27.85 9.84 -9.03
N GLU A 155 -28.79 9.27 -9.79
CA GLU A 155 -30.21 9.25 -9.47
C GLU A 155 -30.49 8.51 -8.14
N GLY A 156 -31.47 8.96 -7.34
CA GLY A 156 -31.84 8.28 -6.08
C GLY A 156 -30.65 8.00 -5.15
N PRO A 157 -30.72 7.10 -4.16
CA PRO A 157 -29.55 6.74 -3.34
C PRO A 157 -28.50 5.90 -4.10
N TYR A 158 -28.94 5.05 -5.04
CA TYR A 158 -28.13 4.09 -5.82
C TYR A 158 -28.69 3.87 -7.24
N GLY A 159 -29.34 4.87 -7.82
CA GLY A 159 -30.07 4.74 -9.08
C GLY A 159 -29.17 4.37 -10.26
N PRO A 160 -29.75 3.78 -11.33
CA PRO A 160 -28.99 3.22 -12.45
C PRO A 160 -28.47 4.29 -13.42
N GLY A 161 -28.80 5.56 -13.21
CA GLY A 161 -28.51 6.65 -14.12
C GLY A 161 -27.99 7.90 -13.43
N PHE A 162 -27.80 8.94 -14.24
CA PHE A 162 -27.29 10.23 -13.82
C PHE A 162 -28.36 11.30 -14.03
N VAL A 163 -28.47 12.22 -13.07
CA VAL A 163 -29.25 13.45 -13.22
C VAL A 163 -28.53 14.33 -14.25
N PRO A 164 -29.17 14.68 -15.39
CA PRO A 164 -28.52 15.48 -16.41
C PRO A 164 -28.22 16.90 -15.91
N ASP A 165 -26.94 17.29 -15.96
CA ASP A 165 -26.50 18.67 -15.81
C ASP A 165 -25.29 18.93 -16.72
N THR A 166 -25.14 20.18 -17.17
CA THR A 166 -24.07 20.64 -18.05
C THR A 166 -23.00 21.47 -17.32
N ASN A 167 -23.28 21.90 -16.09
CA ASN A 167 -22.40 22.74 -15.27
C ASN A 167 -21.85 21.95 -14.07
N ILE A 168 -21.02 20.95 -14.35
CA ILE A 168 -20.39 20.10 -13.34
C ILE A 168 -19.00 20.66 -13.05
N PRO A 169 -18.66 20.94 -11.78
CA PRO A 169 -17.32 21.40 -11.45
C PRO A 169 -16.29 20.29 -11.71
N VAL A 170 -15.08 20.68 -12.12
CA VAL A 170 -13.96 19.75 -12.28
C VAL A 170 -13.26 19.61 -10.94
N GLN A 171 -12.91 18.38 -10.56
CA GLN A 171 -12.09 18.12 -9.38
C GLN A 171 -10.72 18.78 -9.56
N ASP A 172 -10.32 19.61 -8.59
CA ASP A 172 -8.98 20.20 -8.59
C ASP A 172 -7.93 19.10 -8.39
N PRO A 173 -6.99 18.92 -9.36
CA PRO A 173 -5.98 17.87 -9.32
C PRO A 173 -4.95 18.06 -8.18
N THR A 174 -4.84 19.26 -7.60
CA THR A 174 -3.90 19.57 -6.50
C THR A 174 -4.38 19.11 -5.13
N VAL A 175 -5.65 18.74 -5.01
CA VAL A 175 -6.28 18.23 -3.77
C VAL A 175 -7.07 16.94 -4.03
N GLN A 176 -6.75 16.26 -5.12
CA GLN A 176 -7.47 15.07 -5.60
C GLN A 176 -7.22 13.84 -4.72
N TYR A 177 -6.09 13.81 -4.03
CA TYR A 177 -5.68 12.69 -3.20
C TYR A 177 -5.53 13.10 -1.76
N ASN A 178 -5.86 12.19 -0.85
CA ASN A 178 -5.83 12.45 0.58
C ASN A 178 -5.25 11.26 1.33
N LYS A 179 -4.43 11.52 2.35
CA LYS A 179 -3.99 10.53 3.33
C LYS A 179 -4.58 10.90 4.69
N GLN A 180 -5.37 10.01 5.27
CA GLN A 180 -5.89 10.13 6.62
C GLN A 180 -5.21 9.12 7.52
N ILE A 181 -4.71 9.56 8.66
CA ILE A 181 -3.92 8.74 9.58
C ILE A 181 -4.49 8.88 10.99
N SER A 182 -4.65 7.75 11.67
CA SER A 182 -4.79 7.70 13.12
C SER A 182 -3.46 7.24 13.70
N VAL A 183 -2.70 8.18 14.26
CA VAL A 183 -1.43 7.87 14.92
C VAL A 183 -1.74 7.39 16.34
N PRO A 184 -1.22 6.23 16.80
CA PRO A 184 -1.52 5.65 18.12
C PRO A 184 -0.98 6.45 19.31
N HIS A 185 -0.48 7.66 19.04
CA HIS A 185 -0.09 8.69 20.01
C HIS A 185 -1.16 9.78 20.15
N GLY A 186 -2.42 9.53 19.76
CA GLY A 186 -3.50 10.51 19.94
C GLY A 186 -3.46 11.68 18.94
N VAL A 187 -2.96 11.43 17.73
CA VAL A 187 -2.93 12.44 16.66
C VAL A 187 -3.71 11.92 15.46
N SER A 188 -4.69 12.72 15.01
CA SER A 188 -5.40 12.49 13.75
C SER A 188 -4.88 13.46 12.69
N VAL A 189 -4.48 12.93 11.54
CA VAL A 189 -3.89 13.72 10.46
C VAL A 189 -4.72 13.56 9.19
N LEU A 190 -5.02 14.69 8.53
CA LEU A 190 -5.53 14.74 7.17
C LEU A 190 -4.55 15.52 6.30
N MET A 191 -3.94 14.85 5.34
CA MET A 191 -3.10 15.45 4.32
C MET A 191 -3.84 15.44 2.99
N THR A 192 -3.81 16.56 2.28
CA THR A 192 -4.42 16.71 0.94
C THR A 192 -3.31 16.98 -0.08
N GLY A 193 -3.50 16.56 -1.34
CA GLY A 193 -2.47 16.77 -2.36
C GLY A 193 -2.76 16.17 -3.73
N GLY A 194 -1.68 16.01 -4.49
CA GLY A 194 -1.67 15.88 -5.95
C GLY A 194 -1.06 17.12 -6.62
N PRO A 195 -1.02 17.18 -7.95
CA PRO A 195 -1.31 16.09 -8.88
C PRO A 195 -0.27 14.97 -8.81
N VAL A 196 -0.56 13.85 -9.48
CA VAL A 196 0.43 12.81 -9.71
C VAL A 196 1.53 13.33 -10.63
N VAL A 197 2.78 13.03 -10.30
CA VAL A 197 3.94 13.31 -11.14
C VAL A 197 4.50 11.99 -11.64
N SER A 198 4.70 11.85 -12.95
CA SER A 198 5.31 10.66 -13.54
C SER A 198 6.65 10.99 -14.18
N GLY A 199 7.57 10.03 -14.17
CA GLY A 199 8.90 10.18 -14.73
C GLY A 199 9.57 8.86 -15.05
N THR A 200 10.82 8.94 -15.50
CA THR A 200 11.69 7.79 -15.80
C THR A 200 13.06 8.05 -15.17
N GLY A 201 13.83 6.99 -14.92
CA GLY A 201 15.06 7.10 -14.13
C GLY A 201 14.77 7.34 -12.65
N ASN A 202 15.84 7.56 -11.87
CA ASN A 202 15.73 7.73 -10.43
C ASN A 202 14.89 8.98 -10.08
N PRO A 203 13.86 8.87 -9.22
CA PRO A 203 13.20 10.05 -8.68
C PRO A 203 14.15 10.88 -7.80
N VAL A 204 13.77 12.14 -7.59
CA VAL A 204 14.45 13.06 -6.67
C VAL A 204 13.64 13.17 -5.39
N PHE A 205 14.29 12.96 -4.25
CA PHE A 205 13.65 13.02 -2.94
C PHE A 205 13.80 14.41 -2.31
N PRO A 206 12.76 14.94 -1.64
CA PRO A 206 12.89 16.07 -0.73
C PRO A 206 14.00 15.83 0.30
N THR A 207 14.90 16.80 0.47
CA THR A 207 15.97 16.73 1.48
C THR A 207 15.56 17.45 2.74
N ALA A 208 16.16 17.08 3.87
CA ALA A 208 15.97 17.75 5.14
C ALA A 208 16.39 19.23 5.06
N ASP A 209 15.59 20.12 5.67
CA ASP A 209 15.97 21.52 5.84
C ASP A 209 17.11 21.61 6.87
N ARG A 210 18.32 21.96 6.39
CA ARG A 210 19.53 22.07 7.22
C ARG A 210 19.52 23.28 8.18
N THR A 211 18.48 24.10 8.13
CA THR A 211 18.23 25.18 9.10
C THR A 211 17.29 24.75 10.22
N GLN A 212 16.62 23.59 10.08
CA GLN A 212 15.66 23.06 11.04
C GLN A 212 16.32 22.03 11.96
N LEU A 213 16.03 22.07 13.26
CA LEU A 213 16.48 21.03 14.19
C LEU A 213 15.85 19.67 13.83
N PRO A 214 16.53 18.53 14.05
CA PRO A 214 17.91 18.41 14.52
C PRO A 214 18.96 18.51 13.39
N PHE A 215 18.56 18.77 12.15
CA PHE A 215 19.42 18.74 10.96
C PHE A 215 20.40 19.91 10.82
N THR A 216 20.34 20.89 11.75
CA THR A 216 21.40 21.88 11.93
C THR A 216 22.71 21.26 12.41
N ASP A 217 22.65 20.10 13.06
CA ASP A 217 23.81 19.26 13.34
C ASP A 217 24.20 18.47 12.07
N PRO A 218 25.38 18.72 11.48
CA PRO A 218 25.81 18.05 10.25
C PRO A 218 26.09 16.55 10.43
N SER A 219 26.17 16.04 11.67
CA SER A 219 26.30 14.61 11.95
C SER A 219 24.97 13.85 11.81
N VAL A 220 23.83 14.55 11.82
CA VAL A 220 22.51 13.96 11.60
C VAL A 220 22.35 13.61 10.13
N ILE A 221 22.14 12.33 9.88
CA ILE A 221 21.97 11.78 8.54
C ILE A 221 20.57 12.15 8.05
N ASP A 222 20.49 12.65 6.83
CA ASP A 222 19.23 12.95 6.15
C ASP A 222 18.65 11.64 5.57
N PRO A 223 17.45 11.20 5.97
CA PRO A 223 16.85 9.96 5.48
C PRO A 223 16.70 9.87 3.95
N SER A 224 16.60 10.99 3.24
CA SER A 224 16.57 11.00 1.76
C SER A 224 17.84 10.42 1.13
N THR A 225 18.97 10.43 1.86
CA THR A 225 20.23 9.82 1.42
C THR A 225 20.15 8.31 1.31
N TYR A 226 19.36 7.64 2.17
CA TYR A 226 19.16 6.19 2.12
C TYR A 226 18.37 5.79 0.87
N LEU A 227 17.32 6.54 0.53
CA LEU A 227 16.56 6.33 -0.71
C LEU A 227 17.46 6.48 -1.94
N THR A 228 18.27 7.55 -1.97
CA THR A 228 19.21 7.81 -3.07
C THR A 228 20.30 6.73 -3.17
N GLN A 229 20.87 6.30 -2.04
CA GLN A 229 21.89 5.25 -2.00
C GLN A 229 21.35 3.89 -2.44
N GLN A 230 20.10 3.57 -2.08
CA GLN A 230 19.45 2.34 -2.54
C GLN A 230 19.34 2.31 -4.06
N LEU A 231 18.88 3.39 -4.69
CA LEU A 231 18.80 3.48 -6.15
C LEU A 231 20.18 3.43 -6.81
N ASN A 232 21.20 4.07 -6.21
CA ASN A 232 22.57 3.96 -6.69
C ASN A 232 23.12 2.53 -6.61
N SER A 233 22.80 1.80 -5.53
CA SER A 233 23.15 0.40 -5.34
C SER A 233 22.50 -0.49 -6.41
N LEU A 234 21.21 -0.28 -6.71
CA LEU A 234 20.53 -0.95 -7.81
C LEU A 234 21.20 -0.64 -9.16
N ASN A 235 21.47 0.63 -9.46
CA ASN A 235 22.12 1.03 -10.71
C ASN A 235 23.49 0.39 -10.87
N SER A 236 24.27 0.25 -9.79
CA SER A 236 25.56 -0.45 -9.79
C SER A 236 25.46 -1.93 -10.14
N LYS A 237 24.29 -2.53 -9.94
CA LYS A 237 23.95 -3.92 -10.30
C LYS A 237 23.24 -4.02 -11.66
N GLY A 238 23.13 -2.92 -12.41
CA GLY A 238 22.45 -2.88 -13.70
C GLY A 238 20.92 -2.86 -13.61
N VAL A 239 20.35 -2.65 -12.42
CA VAL A 239 18.91 -2.51 -12.22
C VAL A 239 18.57 -1.02 -12.14
N THR A 240 17.70 -0.53 -13.00
CA THR A 240 17.36 0.90 -13.11
C THR A 240 15.86 1.12 -12.94
N VAL A 241 15.46 2.29 -12.46
CA VAL A 241 14.05 2.72 -12.49
C VAL A 241 13.65 3.00 -13.93
N VAL A 242 12.74 2.20 -14.48
CA VAL A 242 12.20 2.37 -15.85
C VAL A 242 11.17 3.47 -15.86
N SER A 243 10.27 3.47 -14.88
CA SER A 243 9.24 4.47 -14.70
C SER A 243 8.92 4.62 -13.21
N TYR A 244 8.48 5.82 -12.85
CA TYR A 244 7.87 6.06 -11.55
C TYR A 244 6.64 6.96 -11.69
N SER A 245 5.74 6.84 -10.72
CA SER A 245 4.70 7.80 -10.45
C SER A 245 4.75 8.17 -8.98
N SER A 246 4.58 9.44 -8.67
CA SER A 246 4.65 9.95 -7.32
C SER A 246 3.49 10.86 -6.98
N ILE A 247 3.22 10.94 -5.68
CA ILE A 247 2.24 11.86 -5.14
C ILE A 247 2.73 12.47 -3.84
N ASN A 248 2.56 13.78 -3.72
CA ASN A 248 2.80 14.53 -2.50
C ASN A 248 1.47 14.93 -1.86
N VAL A 249 1.37 14.76 -0.55
CA VAL A 249 0.25 15.25 0.26
C VAL A 249 0.79 15.97 1.49
N SER A 250 0.08 17.01 1.94
CA SER A 250 0.48 17.83 3.08
C SER A 250 -0.71 18.29 3.92
N THR A 251 -0.51 18.45 5.23
CA THR A 251 -1.49 19.06 6.14
C THR A 251 -1.58 20.56 5.94
N THR A 252 -0.62 21.17 5.25
CA THR A 252 -0.60 22.61 4.95
C THR A 252 -1.33 22.96 3.65
N ASN A 253 -1.69 21.96 2.85
CA ASN A 253 -2.50 22.14 1.66
C ASN A 253 -3.95 22.45 2.06
N GLN A 254 -4.73 23.03 1.13
CA GLN A 254 -6.12 23.36 1.40
C GLN A 254 -6.92 22.11 1.82
N GLY A 255 -7.64 22.20 2.94
CA GLY A 255 -8.40 21.09 3.53
C GLY A 255 -7.57 20.16 4.41
N GLY A 256 -6.25 20.31 4.46
CA GLY A 256 -5.37 19.57 5.36
C GLY A 256 -5.48 20.04 6.80
N ALA A 257 -5.24 19.13 7.76
CA ALA A 257 -5.31 19.42 9.19
C ALA A 257 -4.52 18.41 10.04
N VAL A 258 -4.13 18.85 11.23
CA VAL A 258 -3.67 18.00 12.33
C VAL A 258 -4.55 18.26 13.54
N SER A 259 -5.05 17.19 14.15
CA SER A 259 -5.79 17.24 15.41
C SER A 259 -5.02 16.45 16.47
N ASN A 260 -4.53 17.17 17.48
CA ASN A 260 -3.81 16.60 18.62
C ASN A 260 -4.77 16.47 19.81
N ILE A 261 -4.71 15.38 20.59
CA ILE A 261 -5.39 15.34 21.89
C ILE A 261 -4.62 16.19 22.93
N ASN A 262 -5.14 16.25 24.16
CA ASN A 262 -4.68 17.21 25.18
C ASN A 262 -3.20 17.05 25.56
N PHE A 263 -2.69 15.82 25.61
CA PHE A 263 -1.31 15.56 26.03
C PHE A 263 -0.33 16.11 24.98
N GLU A 264 -0.58 15.83 23.71
CA GLU A 264 0.25 16.20 22.57
C GLU A 264 0.23 17.72 22.39
N ASN A 265 -0.92 18.37 22.51
CA ASN A 265 -1.01 19.84 22.54
C ASN A 265 -0.13 20.48 23.63
N SER A 266 0.13 19.76 24.72
CA SER A 266 0.88 20.27 25.87
C SER A 266 2.36 19.87 25.84
N PHE A 267 2.70 18.70 25.31
CA PHE A 267 3.99 18.05 25.56
C PHE A 267 4.66 17.39 24.33
N GLY A 268 4.01 17.37 23.16
CA GLY A 268 4.54 16.68 21.99
C GLY A 268 3.70 16.91 20.75
N LYS A 269 3.52 18.19 20.41
CA LYS A 269 2.52 18.61 19.44
C LYS A 269 3.01 18.30 18.03
N VAL A 270 2.19 17.63 17.24
CA VAL A 270 2.39 17.57 15.79
C VAL A 270 1.85 18.87 15.19
N VAL A 271 2.74 19.66 14.58
CA VAL A 271 2.43 20.96 13.98
C VAL A 271 1.97 20.78 12.53
N SER A 272 2.71 19.99 11.77
CA SER A 272 2.41 19.72 10.37
C SER A 272 3.05 18.40 9.94
N MET A 273 2.55 17.88 8.82
CA MET A 273 3.04 16.65 8.23
C MET A 273 2.94 16.74 6.71
N ASN A 274 3.97 16.28 6.02
CA ASN A 274 3.96 16.11 4.57
C ASN A 274 4.63 14.79 4.22
N THR A 275 4.17 14.15 3.15
CA THR A 275 4.78 12.92 2.67
C THR A 275 4.72 12.85 1.16
N THR A 276 5.76 12.29 0.56
CA THR A 276 5.80 11.97 -0.88
C THR A 276 6.01 10.48 -1.05
N TRP A 277 5.14 9.86 -1.84
CA TRP A 277 5.13 8.44 -2.13
C TRP A 277 5.46 8.23 -3.61
N TYR A 278 6.34 7.28 -3.91
CA TYR A 278 6.81 6.92 -5.24
C TYR A 278 6.54 5.44 -5.45
N VAL A 279 5.79 5.10 -6.50
CA VAL A 279 5.71 3.72 -6.99
C VAL A 279 6.53 3.62 -8.27
N GLU A 280 7.41 2.64 -8.30
CA GLU A 280 8.47 2.51 -9.29
C GLU A 280 8.43 1.12 -9.92
N THR A 281 8.64 1.08 -11.23
CA THR A 281 8.90 -0.17 -11.97
C THR A 281 10.38 -0.24 -12.28
N LEU A 282 11.06 -1.25 -11.75
CA LEU A 282 12.48 -1.50 -12.02
C LEU A 282 12.68 -2.28 -13.33
N SER A 283 13.86 -2.20 -13.92
CA SER A 283 14.19 -2.85 -15.21
C SER A 283 14.15 -4.38 -15.16
N ASN A 284 14.20 -4.95 -13.96
CA ASN A 284 14.01 -6.37 -13.70
C ASN A 284 12.55 -6.72 -13.36
N GLY A 285 11.59 -5.82 -13.61
CA GLY A 285 10.16 -6.04 -13.35
C GLY A 285 9.75 -6.02 -11.87
N THR A 286 10.68 -5.77 -10.94
CA THR A 286 10.34 -5.56 -9.52
C THR A 286 9.55 -4.26 -9.37
N LEU A 287 8.46 -4.33 -8.60
CA LEU A 287 7.73 -3.15 -8.15
C LEU A 287 8.30 -2.70 -6.81
N GLN A 288 8.65 -1.42 -6.75
CA GLN A 288 9.24 -0.78 -5.58
C GLN A 288 8.35 0.38 -5.13
N LEU A 289 8.19 0.53 -3.82
CA LEU A 289 7.53 1.65 -3.18
C LEU A 289 8.57 2.39 -2.34
N GLN A 290 8.78 3.67 -2.60
CA GLN A 290 9.59 4.54 -1.75
C GLN A 290 8.71 5.64 -1.18
N TYR A 291 8.95 6.01 0.06
CA TYR A 291 8.36 7.22 0.61
C TYR A 291 9.35 7.98 1.48
N ILE A 292 9.06 9.27 1.62
CA ILE A 292 9.66 10.12 2.64
C ILE A 292 8.54 10.92 3.31
N GLN A 293 8.60 11.01 4.63
CA GLN A 293 7.62 11.65 5.47
C GLN A 293 8.35 12.61 6.40
N ASN A 294 7.92 13.87 6.40
CA ASN A 294 8.48 14.90 7.27
C ASN A 294 7.36 15.42 8.20
N ILE A 295 7.57 15.22 9.49
CA ILE A 295 6.67 15.60 10.57
C ILE A 295 7.36 16.73 11.33
N ILE A 296 6.66 17.85 11.51
CA ILE A 296 7.13 18.92 12.39
C ILE A 296 6.55 18.68 13.78
N LEU A 297 7.42 18.32 14.71
CA LEU A 297 7.10 18.15 16.12
C LEU A 297 7.48 19.41 16.89
N GLU A 298 6.67 19.80 17.87
CA GLU A 298 6.96 20.91 18.79
C GLU A 298 7.00 20.39 20.21
N PHE A 299 8.15 20.62 20.86
CA PHE A 299 8.40 20.25 22.24
C PHE A 299 8.73 21.48 23.07
N LEU A 300 8.44 21.41 24.37
CA LEU A 300 8.90 22.39 25.33
C LEU A 300 10.31 22.00 25.80
N ILE A 301 11.33 22.63 25.25
CA ILE A 301 12.73 22.40 25.62
C ILE A 301 13.20 23.55 26.49
N ASN A 302 13.55 23.25 27.75
CA ASN A 302 13.99 24.26 28.73
C ASN A 302 13.04 25.47 28.85
N GLY A 303 11.72 25.21 28.75
CA GLY A 303 10.68 26.24 28.82
C GLY A 303 10.41 27.00 27.51
N VAL A 304 11.06 26.63 26.40
CA VAL A 304 10.89 27.26 25.08
C VAL A 304 10.27 26.26 24.11
N GLN A 305 9.20 26.68 23.42
CA GLN A 305 8.62 25.92 22.31
C GLN A 305 9.65 25.82 21.18
N THR A 306 10.08 24.60 20.89
CA THR A 306 11.12 24.30 19.93
C THR A 306 10.59 23.29 18.93
N GLN A 307 10.68 23.62 17.64
CA GLN A 307 10.25 22.74 16.57
C GLN A 307 11.39 21.87 16.07
N PHE A 308 11.06 20.64 15.70
CA PHE A 308 11.97 19.65 15.16
C PHE A 308 11.34 18.98 13.94
N SER A 309 12.15 18.75 12.92
CA SER A 309 11.84 17.82 11.85
C SER A 309 12.12 16.39 12.34
N HIS A 310 11.07 15.58 12.33
CA HIS A 310 11.13 14.14 12.42
C HIS A 310 10.89 13.59 11.01
N ILE A 311 11.94 13.00 10.42
CA ILE A 311 11.88 12.50 9.04
C ILE A 311 12.06 10.99 9.06
N ASP A 312 11.15 10.30 8.37
CA ASP A 312 11.19 8.87 8.13
C ASP A 312 11.21 8.63 6.62
N ALA A 313 12.05 7.71 6.16
CA ALA A 313 12.08 7.30 4.77
C ALA A 313 12.35 5.81 4.65
N ASN A 314 11.71 5.15 3.69
CA ASN A 314 11.96 3.73 3.42
C ASN A 314 11.77 3.37 1.94
N THR A 315 12.37 2.24 1.57
CA THR A 315 12.17 1.53 0.32
C THR A 315 11.58 0.15 0.60
N LEU A 316 10.48 -0.18 -0.04
CA LEU A 316 9.78 -1.45 0.10
C LEU A 316 9.60 -2.11 -1.26
N GLN A 317 9.47 -3.42 -1.27
CA GLN A 317 9.14 -4.19 -2.46
C GLN A 317 7.78 -4.89 -2.28
N LEU A 318 7.02 -4.97 -3.36
CA LEU A 318 5.76 -5.71 -3.36
C LEU A 318 6.07 -7.19 -3.15
N VAL A 319 5.48 -7.79 -2.12
CA VAL A 319 5.61 -9.23 -1.83
C VAL A 319 4.32 -10.01 -2.10
N GLU A 320 3.20 -9.28 -2.14
CA GLU A 320 1.88 -9.87 -2.34
C GLU A 320 0.90 -8.85 -2.89
N THR A 321 0.04 -9.25 -3.83
CA THR A 321 -1.07 -8.41 -4.32
C THR A 321 -2.32 -9.24 -4.59
N PHE A 322 -3.43 -8.53 -4.83
CA PHE A 322 -4.75 -9.09 -5.09
C PHE A 322 -5.32 -8.47 -6.35
N VAL A 323 -5.70 -9.32 -7.31
CA VAL A 323 -6.17 -8.88 -8.62
C VAL A 323 -7.59 -9.40 -8.85
N PRO A 324 -8.56 -8.52 -9.16
CA PRO A 324 -9.85 -8.95 -9.67
C PRO A 324 -9.71 -9.46 -11.11
N VAL A 325 -10.26 -10.63 -11.40
CA VAL A 325 -10.25 -11.25 -12.73
C VAL A 325 -11.69 -11.41 -13.21
N CYS A 326 -12.08 -10.60 -14.19
CA CYS A 326 -13.41 -10.58 -14.80
C CYS A 326 -13.58 -11.74 -15.79
N ALA A 327 -14.71 -12.45 -15.72
CA ALA A 327 -14.98 -13.59 -16.59
C ALA A 327 -15.17 -13.19 -18.07
N ALA A 328 -15.58 -11.95 -18.33
CA ALA A 328 -15.86 -11.43 -19.67
C ALA A 328 -14.63 -10.84 -20.38
N GLN A 329 -13.43 -10.96 -19.79
CA GLN A 329 -12.20 -10.35 -20.32
C GLN A 329 -11.08 -11.39 -20.48
N ALA A 330 -10.50 -11.45 -21.68
CA ALA A 330 -9.35 -12.29 -21.95
C ALA A 330 -8.05 -11.67 -21.39
N TRP A 331 -7.16 -12.51 -20.86
CA TRP A 331 -5.76 -12.19 -20.56
C TRP A 331 -5.53 -10.85 -19.85
N GLN A 332 -6.10 -10.73 -18.65
CA GLN A 332 -5.99 -9.55 -17.80
C GLN A 332 -4.59 -9.46 -17.19
N ASP A 333 -3.92 -8.32 -17.40
CA ASP A 333 -2.60 -8.05 -16.84
C ASP A 333 -2.69 -7.87 -15.32
N THR A 334 -1.81 -8.54 -14.59
CA THR A 334 -1.77 -8.45 -13.13
C THR A 334 -0.89 -7.31 -12.61
N GLY A 335 -0.13 -6.65 -13.49
CA GLY A 335 0.94 -5.72 -13.13
C GLY A 335 2.21 -6.41 -12.61
N VAL A 336 2.20 -7.74 -12.47
CA VAL A 336 3.31 -8.51 -11.93
C VAL A 336 4.11 -9.15 -13.06
N THR A 337 5.43 -9.00 -13.03
CA THR A 337 6.34 -9.62 -14.00
C THR A 337 7.08 -10.80 -13.37
N VAL A 338 6.95 -11.98 -13.96
CA VAL A 338 7.71 -13.17 -13.56
C VAL A 338 9.14 -13.05 -14.09
N GLN A 339 10.12 -13.29 -13.21
CA GLN A 339 11.54 -13.31 -13.57
C GLN A 339 12.09 -14.74 -13.61
N PRO A 340 13.09 -15.02 -14.47
CA PRO A 340 13.77 -16.31 -14.44
C PRO A 340 14.34 -16.61 -13.05
N GLY A 341 13.98 -17.76 -12.49
CA GLY A 341 14.45 -18.19 -11.16
C GLY A 341 13.66 -17.64 -9.97
N ASN A 342 12.73 -16.70 -10.18
CA ASN A 342 11.85 -16.16 -9.14
C ASN A 342 10.38 -16.48 -9.50
N PRO A 343 9.94 -17.71 -9.23
CA PRO A 343 8.61 -18.12 -9.62
C PRO A 343 7.56 -17.54 -8.65
N ILE A 344 6.40 -17.23 -9.19
CA ILE A 344 5.32 -16.54 -8.49
C ILE A 344 4.24 -17.54 -8.12
N THR A 345 3.66 -17.44 -6.93
CA THR A 345 2.58 -18.32 -6.49
C THR A 345 1.24 -17.63 -6.65
N VAL A 346 0.30 -18.28 -7.34
CA VAL A 346 -1.05 -17.77 -7.60
C VAL A 346 -2.07 -18.68 -6.93
N SER A 347 -3.06 -18.08 -6.25
CA SER A 347 -4.15 -18.82 -5.60
C SER A 347 -5.45 -18.04 -5.65
N TYR A 348 -6.56 -18.74 -5.83
CA TYR A 348 -7.91 -18.18 -5.67
C TYR A 348 -8.12 -17.71 -4.23
N LYS A 349 -8.81 -16.58 -4.07
CA LYS A 349 -9.18 -16.04 -2.75
C LYS A 349 -10.69 -16.05 -2.51
N SER A 350 -11.46 -15.52 -3.46
CA SER A 350 -12.92 -15.40 -3.35
C SER A 350 -13.55 -15.04 -4.69
N GLY A 351 -14.88 -14.95 -4.73
CA GLY A 351 -15.62 -14.61 -5.94
C GLY A 351 -16.10 -15.84 -6.68
N GLN A 352 -17.02 -15.65 -7.61
CA GLN A 352 -17.55 -16.73 -8.44
C GLN A 352 -17.84 -16.18 -9.83
N TRP A 353 -17.75 -17.06 -10.82
CA TRP A 353 -18.05 -16.73 -12.20
C TRP A 353 -18.65 -17.91 -12.97
N THR A 354 -19.06 -17.66 -14.22
CA THR A 354 -19.40 -18.71 -15.18
C THR A 354 -18.91 -18.35 -16.57
N ALA A 355 -18.45 -19.36 -17.30
CA ALA A 355 -18.17 -19.36 -18.74
C ALA A 355 -19.42 -19.69 -19.58
N ASP A 356 -20.51 -20.19 -18.97
CA ASP A 356 -21.77 -20.48 -19.66
C ASP A 356 -22.92 -20.48 -18.63
N PRO A 357 -23.80 -19.47 -18.63
CA PRO A 357 -24.95 -19.40 -17.72
C PRO A 357 -25.97 -20.54 -17.87
N GLN A 358 -25.90 -21.36 -18.92
CA GLN A 358 -26.76 -22.52 -19.13
C GLN A 358 -26.21 -23.78 -18.44
N THR A 359 -24.95 -23.75 -18.01
CA THR A 359 -24.30 -24.86 -17.30
C THR A 359 -24.48 -24.76 -15.79
N ASN A 360 -24.17 -25.85 -15.06
CA ASN A 360 -24.24 -25.90 -13.59
C ASN A 360 -25.60 -25.43 -13.00
N ASN A 361 -26.69 -25.65 -13.73
CA ASN A 361 -28.04 -25.15 -13.41
C ASN A 361 -28.10 -23.61 -13.23
N GLY A 362 -27.27 -22.87 -13.96
CA GLY A 362 -27.15 -21.42 -13.89
C GLY A 362 -26.38 -20.89 -12.68
N ASN A 363 -25.81 -21.76 -11.85
CA ASN A 363 -25.01 -21.34 -10.71
C ASN A 363 -23.58 -20.98 -11.13
N LEU A 364 -23.07 -19.87 -10.60
CA LEU A 364 -21.66 -19.51 -10.68
C LEU A 364 -20.80 -20.51 -9.88
N TYR A 365 -19.53 -20.63 -10.25
CA TYR A 365 -18.55 -21.53 -9.65
C TYR A 365 -17.23 -20.81 -9.33
N ASP A 366 -16.38 -21.47 -8.55
CA ASP A 366 -15.07 -20.98 -8.14
C ASP A 366 -14.02 -21.14 -9.26
N ALA A 367 -12.74 -20.99 -8.90
CA ALA A 367 -11.64 -21.02 -9.84
C ALA A 367 -11.37 -22.42 -10.42
N ASN A 368 -11.93 -23.51 -9.85
CA ASN A 368 -11.82 -24.84 -10.45
C ASN A 368 -12.68 -25.03 -11.70
N GLY A 369 -13.56 -24.08 -12.02
CA GLY A 369 -14.42 -24.12 -13.20
C GLY A 369 -15.68 -24.96 -13.01
N CYS A 370 -16.47 -25.08 -14.08
CA CYS A 370 -17.75 -25.76 -14.10
C CYS A 370 -17.60 -27.25 -13.75
N PRO A 371 -18.27 -27.74 -12.69
CA PRO A 371 -18.22 -29.15 -12.34
C PRO A 371 -18.76 -30.04 -13.47
N GLY A 372 -18.02 -31.10 -13.80
CA GLY A 372 -18.46 -32.13 -14.75
C GLY A 372 -18.35 -31.76 -16.24
N ILE A 373 -17.81 -30.58 -16.58
CA ILE A 373 -17.60 -30.16 -17.97
C ILE A 373 -16.11 -29.96 -18.21
N THR A 374 -15.47 -30.96 -18.80
CA THR A 374 -14.07 -30.90 -19.23
C THR A 374 -13.99 -30.52 -20.71
N VAL A 375 -13.23 -29.48 -21.04
CA VAL A 375 -13.06 -29.02 -22.42
C VAL A 375 -11.97 -29.81 -23.11
N THR A 376 -12.23 -30.23 -24.35
CA THR A 376 -11.27 -30.98 -25.19
C THR A 376 -11.02 -30.30 -26.54
N GLN A 377 -11.78 -29.26 -26.84
CA GLN A 377 -11.74 -28.51 -28.09
C GLN A 377 -10.46 -27.67 -28.16
N SER A 378 -9.84 -27.60 -29.35
CA SER A 378 -8.55 -26.92 -29.55
C SER A 378 -8.61 -25.40 -29.49
N GLY A 379 -9.82 -24.81 -29.51
CA GLY A 379 -10.00 -23.35 -29.35
C GLY A 379 -9.91 -22.87 -27.91
N TYR A 380 -9.94 -23.76 -26.92
CA TYR A 380 -9.75 -23.39 -25.51
C TYR A 380 -8.27 -23.23 -25.18
N PRO A 381 -7.88 -22.24 -24.35
CA PRO A 381 -6.49 -22.00 -23.99
C PRO A 381 -5.80 -23.19 -23.31
N VAL A 382 -6.53 -23.91 -22.44
CA VAL A 382 -6.04 -25.12 -21.77
C VAL A 382 -7.06 -26.24 -21.98
N GLN A 383 -6.62 -27.33 -22.61
CA GLN A 383 -7.42 -28.53 -22.85
C GLN A 383 -7.34 -29.51 -21.68
N ASN A 384 -8.33 -30.41 -21.58
CA ASN A 384 -8.43 -31.47 -20.58
C ASN A 384 -8.54 -30.96 -19.13
N VAL A 385 -9.08 -29.75 -18.97
CA VAL A 385 -9.41 -29.15 -17.68
C VAL A 385 -10.86 -28.67 -17.72
N ASN A 386 -11.43 -28.27 -16.58
CA ASN A 386 -12.80 -27.80 -16.56
C ASN A 386 -12.98 -26.50 -17.36
N MET A 387 -14.12 -26.38 -18.03
CA MET A 387 -14.58 -25.13 -18.61
C MET A 387 -14.69 -24.07 -17.51
N GLY A 388 -14.23 -22.86 -17.77
CA GLY A 388 -14.34 -21.78 -16.79
C GLY A 388 -13.33 -21.85 -15.63
N ALA A 389 -12.35 -22.75 -15.66
CA ALA A 389 -11.28 -22.78 -14.66
C ALA A 389 -10.36 -21.54 -14.77
N LEU A 390 -9.78 -21.08 -13.66
CA LEU A 390 -8.77 -20.02 -13.69
C LEU A 390 -7.47 -20.55 -14.30
N ILE A 391 -6.95 -19.80 -15.28
CA ILE A 391 -5.69 -20.09 -15.97
C ILE A 391 -4.77 -18.88 -15.96
N GLY A 392 -3.47 -19.17 -16.07
CA GLY A 392 -2.42 -18.15 -16.14
C GLY A 392 -1.59 -18.27 -17.41
N GLN A 393 -0.97 -17.17 -17.79
CA GLN A 393 0.06 -17.11 -18.84
C GLN A 393 1.18 -16.17 -18.41
N VAL A 394 2.43 -16.57 -18.63
CA VAL A 394 3.60 -15.72 -18.41
C VAL A 394 4.14 -15.27 -19.76
N GLY A 395 4.17 -13.96 -20.01
CA GLY A 395 4.59 -13.39 -21.28
C GLY A 395 3.73 -13.92 -22.43
N THR A 396 4.35 -14.57 -23.41
CA THR A 396 3.67 -15.24 -24.54
C THR A 396 3.80 -16.76 -24.49
N ASN A 397 4.16 -17.32 -23.32
CA ASN A 397 4.33 -18.76 -23.15
C ASN A 397 2.99 -19.50 -23.16
N ALA A 398 3.04 -20.83 -23.19
CA ALA A 398 1.85 -21.66 -23.10
C ALA A 398 1.08 -21.39 -21.79
N PRO A 399 -0.25 -21.23 -21.83
CA PRO A 399 -1.09 -21.16 -20.65
C PRO A 399 -0.97 -22.37 -19.72
N PHE A 400 -1.26 -22.16 -18.45
CA PHE A 400 -1.27 -23.22 -17.43
C PHE A 400 -2.51 -23.13 -16.53
N LEU A 401 -2.97 -24.27 -16.03
CA LEU A 401 -4.06 -24.35 -15.07
C LEU A 401 -3.62 -23.82 -13.71
N ILE A 402 -4.45 -22.95 -13.11
CA ILE A 402 -4.29 -22.51 -11.72
C ILE A 402 -5.35 -23.17 -10.84
N GLY A 403 -6.62 -23.16 -11.28
CA GLY A 403 -7.73 -23.62 -10.43
C GLY A 403 -7.83 -22.79 -9.15
N ASP A 404 -8.20 -23.42 -8.03
CA ASP A 404 -8.13 -22.76 -6.72
C ASP A 404 -6.70 -22.48 -6.24
N GLY A 405 -5.70 -23.17 -6.81
CA GLY A 405 -4.31 -23.09 -6.36
C GLY A 405 -4.08 -23.64 -4.95
N PRO A 406 -2.93 -23.30 -4.32
CA PRO A 406 -1.84 -22.49 -4.86
C PRO A 406 -1.08 -23.20 -5.99
N VAL A 407 -0.77 -22.49 -7.07
CA VAL A 407 0.07 -22.95 -8.19
C VAL A 407 1.22 -21.97 -8.41
N THR A 408 2.42 -22.52 -8.56
CA THR A 408 3.61 -21.74 -8.90
C THR A 408 3.75 -21.60 -10.42
N THR A 409 4.16 -20.42 -10.91
CA THR A 409 4.38 -20.19 -12.34
C THR A 409 5.37 -21.20 -12.91
N PRO A 410 5.21 -21.64 -14.18
CA PRO A 410 6.07 -22.68 -14.74
C PRO A 410 7.54 -22.25 -14.77
N ALA A 411 8.43 -23.20 -14.41
CA ALA A 411 9.86 -22.94 -14.29
C ALA A 411 10.48 -22.42 -15.60
N GLY A 412 11.38 -21.44 -15.47
CA GLY A 412 12.13 -20.86 -16.59
C GLY A 412 11.34 -19.87 -17.45
N GLN A 413 10.05 -19.64 -17.17
CA GLN A 413 9.28 -18.60 -17.86
C GLN A 413 9.58 -17.21 -17.30
N SER A 414 9.46 -16.21 -18.16
CA SER A 414 9.62 -14.79 -17.81
C SER A 414 8.66 -13.91 -18.61
N GLY A 415 8.22 -12.82 -18.01
CA GLY A 415 7.31 -11.85 -18.63
C GLY A 415 6.11 -11.52 -17.74
N ALA A 416 5.22 -10.65 -18.25
CA ALA A 416 4.00 -10.26 -17.54
C ALA A 416 3.13 -11.48 -17.24
N LEU A 417 2.68 -11.61 -15.98
CA LEU A 417 1.70 -12.61 -15.58
C LEU A 417 0.30 -12.08 -15.94
N LYS A 418 -0.41 -12.86 -16.75
CA LYS A 418 -1.80 -12.59 -17.14
C LYS A 418 -2.71 -13.69 -16.66
N LEU A 419 -3.92 -13.33 -16.25
CA LEU A 419 -4.95 -14.26 -15.76
C LEU A 419 -6.18 -14.23 -16.66
N CYS A 420 -6.86 -15.36 -16.78
CA CYS A 420 -8.02 -15.51 -17.64
C CYS A 420 -8.94 -16.63 -17.14
N ILE A 421 -10.21 -16.57 -17.52
CA ILE A 421 -11.11 -17.73 -17.48
C ILE A 421 -10.75 -18.69 -18.63
N ASN A 422 -10.78 -20.00 -18.38
CA ASN A 422 -10.56 -21.00 -19.42
C ASN A 422 -11.83 -21.20 -20.25
N ASP A 423 -11.99 -20.35 -21.25
CA ASP A 423 -13.16 -20.33 -22.11
C ASP A 423 -12.78 -20.16 -23.60
N ASP A 424 -13.76 -20.26 -24.49
CA ASP A 424 -13.63 -20.06 -25.93
C ASP A 424 -13.37 -18.58 -26.27
N LEU A 425 -12.13 -18.14 -26.04
CA LEU A 425 -11.72 -16.74 -26.15
C LEU A 425 -12.00 -16.10 -27.53
N ASN A 426 -12.16 -16.92 -28.57
CA ASN A 426 -12.36 -16.48 -29.94
C ASN A 426 -13.78 -16.79 -30.47
N ALA A 427 -14.70 -17.25 -29.61
CA ALA A 427 -16.07 -17.60 -29.97
C ALA A 427 -16.18 -18.60 -31.15
N LEU A 428 -15.32 -19.62 -31.18
CA LEU A 428 -15.30 -20.67 -32.21
C LEU A 428 -16.44 -21.70 -32.06
N TYR A 429 -16.96 -21.89 -30.85
CA TYR A 429 -17.90 -22.95 -30.49
C TYR A 429 -19.15 -22.43 -29.76
N GLY A 430 -19.20 -21.15 -29.41
CA GLY A 430 -20.32 -20.55 -28.68
C GLY A 430 -20.26 -19.02 -28.64
N ALA A 431 -20.81 -18.44 -27.57
CA ALA A 431 -20.78 -16.99 -27.34
C ALA A 431 -19.40 -16.46 -26.91
N GLY A 432 -18.46 -17.36 -26.60
CA GLY A 432 -17.16 -17.01 -26.03
C GLY A 432 -17.34 -16.22 -24.75
N LEU A 433 -16.57 -15.16 -24.56
CA LEU A 433 -16.63 -14.37 -23.32
C LEU A 433 -17.90 -13.50 -23.16
N ALA A 434 -18.77 -13.43 -24.17
CA ALA A 434 -19.85 -12.45 -24.23
C ALA A 434 -21.00 -12.72 -23.26
N ASP A 435 -21.21 -13.98 -22.86
CA ASP A 435 -22.22 -14.40 -21.88
C ASP A 435 -21.61 -14.79 -20.53
N ASN A 436 -20.30 -14.56 -20.35
CA ASN A 436 -19.62 -14.81 -19.08
C ASN A 436 -20.07 -13.80 -18.02
N ILE A 437 -20.29 -14.30 -16.80
CA ILE A 437 -20.79 -13.50 -15.68
C ILE A 437 -19.89 -13.71 -14.47
N GLY A 438 -19.60 -12.63 -13.76
CA GLY A 438 -18.91 -12.68 -12.47
C GLY A 438 -17.40 -12.42 -12.58
N SER A 439 -16.74 -12.56 -11.43
CA SER A 439 -15.30 -12.30 -11.30
C SER A 439 -14.72 -13.06 -10.10
N LEU A 440 -13.42 -13.28 -10.13
CA LEU A 440 -12.64 -13.85 -9.04
C LEU A 440 -11.73 -12.79 -8.44
N LEU A 441 -11.48 -12.87 -7.14
CA LEU A 441 -10.33 -12.22 -6.51
C LEU A 441 -9.20 -13.24 -6.40
N VAL A 442 -8.06 -12.94 -7.00
CA VAL A 442 -6.90 -13.83 -7.04
C VAL A 442 -5.75 -13.22 -6.25
N ARG A 443 -5.15 -14.02 -5.37
CA ARG A 443 -3.96 -13.66 -4.61
C ARG A 443 -2.71 -14.06 -5.40
N ILE A 444 -1.76 -13.14 -5.48
CA ILE A 444 -0.46 -13.33 -6.13
C ILE A 444 0.63 -13.05 -5.10
N LYS A 445 1.43 -14.07 -4.80
CA LYS A 445 2.58 -13.97 -3.89
C LYS A 445 3.87 -14.04 -4.71
N ILE A 446 4.70 -12.99 -4.58
CA ILE A 446 5.90 -12.74 -5.38
C ILE A 446 7.12 -13.41 -4.75
#